data_AF-A0A5C7P3S1-F1
#
_entry.id   AF-A0A5C7P3S1-F1
#
_cell.length_a   1.000
_cell.length_b   1.000
_cell.length_c   1.000
_cell.angle_alpha   90.00
_cell.angle_beta   90.00
_cell.angle_gamma   90.00
#
_symmetry.space_group_name_H-M   'P 1'
#
loop_
_entity.id
_entity.type
_entity.pdbx_description
1 polymer ?
#
loop_
_entity_poly.entity_id
_entity_poly.type
_entity_poly.pdbx_seq_one_letter_code
_entity_poly.pdbx_strand_id
1 'polypeptide(L)'
;MPPRRSTTNRAAAPKVRRSGSHNFTQVRDFPRELARAQGFPDDYLIDLAHRGKPLSATAQVRMIGNSVCPPLAAAIVAANYTQAHGRMAA
;
A
#
# COMPACT_ATOMS: atom_id res chain seq x y z
N MET A 1 5.63 -9.61 -46.57
CA MET A 1 5.11 -9.45 -45.20
C MET A 1 5.03 -10.83 -44.55
N PRO A 2 5.91 -11.18 -43.61
CA PRO A 2 5.86 -12.50 -42.95
C PRO A 2 4.87 -12.51 -41.76
N PRO A 3 4.13 -13.61 -41.52
CA PRO A 3 3.28 -13.76 -40.34
C PRO A 3 4.13 -14.11 -39.10
N ARG A 4 3.91 -13.39 -37.99
CA ARG A 4 4.55 -13.66 -36.69
C ARG A 4 3.95 -14.93 -36.04
N ARG A 5 4.70 -16.04 -36.05
CA ARG A 5 4.69 -17.05 -34.96
C ARG A 5 5.50 -16.47 -33.79
N SER A 6 5.35 -16.78 -32.51
CA SER A 6 4.44 -17.57 -31.68
C SER A 6 4.89 -17.30 -30.23
N THR A 7 4.05 -17.67 -29.24
CA THR A 7 4.44 -18.01 -27.85
C THR A 7 5.21 -16.99 -27.01
N THR A 8 4.51 -16.30 -26.10
CA THR A 8 5.00 -16.21 -24.72
C THR A 8 3.95 -16.75 -23.77
N ASN A 9 4.24 -17.98 -23.37
CA ASN A 9 3.65 -18.74 -22.29
C ASN A 9 3.52 -17.83 -21.06
N ARG A 10 2.30 -17.54 -20.61
CA ARG A 10 2.04 -16.92 -19.30
C ARG A 10 2.35 -17.98 -18.25
N ALA A 11 3.64 -18.21 -18.02
CA ALA A 11 4.14 -19.08 -16.98
C ALA A 11 3.52 -18.61 -15.66
N ALA A 12 2.63 -19.45 -15.12
CA ALA A 12 2.10 -19.29 -13.79
C ALA A 12 3.30 -19.23 -12.84
N ALA A 13 3.51 -18.05 -12.23
CA ALA A 13 4.49 -17.91 -11.17
C ALA A 13 4.19 -18.99 -10.10
N PRO A 14 5.21 -19.73 -9.62
CA PRO A 14 4.98 -20.78 -8.65
C PRO A 14 4.35 -20.16 -7.39
N LYS A 15 3.17 -20.63 -7.02
CA LYS A 15 2.57 -20.33 -5.71
C LYS A 15 3.49 -20.94 -4.66
N VAL A 16 4.42 -20.14 -4.14
CA VAL A 16 5.20 -20.47 -2.96
C VAL A 16 4.20 -20.64 -1.81
N ARG A 17 3.88 -21.90 -1.55
CA ARG A 17 3.11 -22.32 -0.38
C ARG A 17 3.98 -21.99 0.82
N ARG A 18 3.73 -20.84 1.45
CA ARG A 18 4.40 -20.46 2.71
C ARG A 18 3.91 -21.38 3.83
N SER A 19 4.41 -22.61 3.84
CA SER A 19 4.37 -23.50 5.00
C SER A 19 5.50 -23.07 5.92
N GLY A 20 5.16 -22.30 6.92
CA GLY A 20 6.10 -21.82 7.91
C GLY A 20 5.37 -20.90 8.85
N SER A 21 4.74 -21.49 9.87
CA SER A 21 4.37 -20.78 11.10
C SER A 21 5.67 -20.37 11.78
N HIS A 22 6.35 -19.37 11.23
CA HIS A 22 7.38 -18.67 11.96
C HIS A 22 6.62 -17.83 12.97
N ASN A 23 6.64 -18.27 14.22
CA ASN A 23 6.32 -17.42 15.35
C ASN A 23 7.36 -16.29 15.35
N PHE A 24 7.19 -15.31 14.46
CA PHE A 24 7.67 -13.97 14.68
C PHE A 24 7.02 -13.58 15.99
N THR A 25 7.80 -13.65 17.07
CA THR A 25 7.45 -13.00 18.33
C THR A 25 6.92 -11.64 17.95
N GLN A 26 5.62 -11.45 18.17
CA GLN A 26 4.89 -10.27 17.74
C GLN A 26 5.47 -9.09 18.50
N VAL A 27 6.54 -8.51 17.96
CA VAL A 27 6.95 -7.14 18.22
C VAL A 27 5.71 -6.34 17.81
N ARG A 28 4.88 -5.97 18.79
CA ARG A 28 3.61 -5.26 18.54
C ARG A 28 3.83 -4.02 17.69
N ASP A 29 5.05 -3.51 17.67
CA ASP A 29 5.45 -2.28 17.02
C ASP A 29 5.78 -2.42 15.53
N PHE A 30 5.94 -3.63 14.97
CA PHE A 30 6.38 -3.78 13.57
C PHE A 30 5.47 -3.11 12.52
N PRO A 31 4.11 -3.24 12.58
CA PRO A 31 3.23 -2.50 11.67
C PRO A 31 3.29 -0.98 11.87
N ARG A 32 3.47 -0.53 13.13
CA ARG A 32 3.55 0.89 13.47
C ARG A 32 4.83 1.52 12.95
N GLU A 33 5.96 0.83 13.10
CA GLU A 33 7.25 1.24 12.57
C GLU A 33 7.23 1.32 11.05
N LEU A 34 6.61 0.34 10.37
CA LEU A 34 6.47 0.37 8.92
C LEU A 34 5.61 1.56 8.46
N ALA A 35 4.53 1.89 9.18
CA ALA A 35 3.72 3.06 8.88
C ALA A 35 4.52 4.37 9.07
N ARG A 36 5.27 4.50 10.16
CA ARG A 36 6.15 5.66 10.40
C ARG A 36 7.19 5.82 9.30
N ALA A 37 7.79 4.72 8.84
CA ALA A 37 8.77 4.73 7.76
C ALA A 37 8.18 5.24 6.43
N GLN A 38 6.87 5.09 6.21
CA GLN A 38 6.18 5.66 5.06
C GLN A 38 5.70 7.11 5.27
N GLY A 39 5.93 7.69 6.45
CA GLY A 39 5.51 9.04 6.78
C GLY A 39 4.06 9.17 7.24
N PHE A 40 3.44 8.08 7.71
CA PHE A 40 2.17 8.19 8.43
C PHE A 40 2.39 8.83 9.80
N PRO A 41 1.49 9.73 10.24
CA PRO A 41 1.60 10.35 11.55
C PRO A 41 1.27 9.34 12.67
N ASP A 42 1.69 9.64 13.90
CA ASP A 42 1.53 8.74 15.04
C ASP A 42 0.07 8.51 15.45
N ASP A 43 -0.80 9.48 15.16
CA ASP A 43 -2.25 9.43 15.39
C ASP A 43 -2.99 8.65 14.29
N TYR A 44 -2.31 8.16 13.26
CA TYR A 44 -2.91 7.36 12.21
C TYR A 44 -3.40 6.00 12.75
N LEU A 45 -4.68 5.69 12.58
CA LEU A 45 -5.30 4.46 13.08
C LEU A 45 -4.96 3.27 12.16
N ILE A 46 -3.98 2.45 12.53
CA ILE A 46 -3.57 1.24 11.76
C ILE A 46 -4.20 -0.06 12.28
N ASP A 47 -4.66 -0.06 13.52
CA ASP A 47 -5.12 -1.21 14.29
C ASP A 47 -6.65 -1.26 14.40
N LEU A 48 -7.33 -0.77 13.35
CA LEU A 48 -8.79 -0.75 13.26
C LEU A 48 -9.38 -2.18 13.36
N ALA A 49 -10.46 -2.31 14.13
CA ALA A 49 -11.26 -3.52 14.15
C ALA A 49 -12.26 -3.50 12.99
N HIS A 50 -12.22 -4.53 12.13
CA HIS A 50 -13.19 -4.74 11.07
C HIS A 50 -14.23 -5.77 11.52
N ARG A 51 -15.51 -5.38 11.56
CA ARG A 51 -16.62 -6.25 11.99
C ARG A 51 -16.39 -6.89 13.37
N GLY A 52 -15.88 -6.10 14.31
CA GLY A 52 -15.58 -6.55 15.68
C GLY A 52 -14.34 -7.43 15.80
N LYS A 53 -13.56 -7.63 14.73
CA LYS A 53 -12.31 -8.39 14.75
C LYS A 53 -11.11 -7.50 14.45
N PRO A 54 -10.03 -7.55 15.23
CA PRO A 54 -8.81 -6.80 14.92
C PRO A 54 -8.20 -7.29 13.59
N LEU A 55 -7.65 -6.36 12.82
CA LEU A 55 -6.86 -6.70 11.64
C LEU A 55 -5.59 -7.46 12.07
N SER A 56 -5.31 -8.58 11.40
CA SER A 56 -4.07 -9.32 11.65
C SER A 56 -2.85 -8.48 11.25
N ALA A 57 -1.72 -8.67 11.94
CA ALA A 57 -0.48 -7.95 11.63
C ALA A 57 -0.07 -8.10 10.15
N THR A 58 -0.23 -9.31 9.57
CA THR A 58 0.02 -9.55 8.14
C THR A 58 -0.90 -8.74 7.23
N ALA A 59 -2.18 -8.58 7.60
CA ALA A 59 -3.11 -7.75 6.85
C ALA A 59 -2.73 -6.28 6.94
N GLN A 60 -2.35 -5.78 8.13
CA GLN A 60 -1.87 -4.42 8.33
C GLN A 60 -0.62 -4.15 7.48
N VAL A 61 0.40 -5.02 7.56
CA VAL A 61 1.63 -4.90 6.76
C VAL A 61 1.32 -4.93 5.26
N ARG A 62 0.39 -5.77 4.80
CA ARG A 62 -0.04 -5.78 3.40
C ARG A 62 -0.75 -4.48 3.00
N MET A 63 -1.58 -3.91 3.86
CA MET A 63 -2.27 -2.63 3.58
C MET A 63 -1.27 -1.49 3.51
N ILE A 64 -0.37 -1.38 4.49
CA ILE A 64 0.70 -0.40 4.53
C ILE A 64 1.63 -0.58 3.32
N GLY A 65 1.97 -1.82 2.95
CA GLY A 65 2.79 -2.09 1.77
C GLY A 65 2.16 -1.68 0.43
N ASN A 66 0.84 -1.47 0.39
CA ASN A 66 0.12 -0.98 -0.80
C ASN A 66 -0.31 0.49 -0.68
N SER A 67 -0.05 1.17 0.44
CA SER A 67 -0.35 2.58 0.58
C SER A 67 0.69 3.45 -0.12
N VAL A 68 0.30 4.70 -0.39
CA VAL A 68 1.19 5.72 -0.92
C VAL A 68 1.74 6.54 0.24
N CYS A 69 3.05 6.82 0.19
CA CYS A 69 3.75 7.70 1.12
C CYS A 69 3.07 9.08 1.19
N PRO A 70 2.43 9.47 2.32
CA PRO A 70 1.70 10.73 2.44
C PRO A 70 2.49 11.99 2.08
N PRO A 71 3.75 12.20 2.55
CA PRO A 71 4.48 13.42 2.20
C PRO A 71 4.82 13.50 0.70
N LEU A 72 5.09 12.36 0.05
CA LEU A 72 5.32 12.31 -1.39
C LEU A 72 4.04 12.64 -2.16
N ALA A 73 2.91 12.06 -1.76
CA ALA A 73 1.62 12.37 -2.36
C ALA A 73 1.28 13.86 -2.23
N ALA A 74 1.50 14.45 -1.05
CA ALA A 74 1.29 15.88 -0.80
C ALA A 74 2.16 16.76 -1.71
N ALA A 75 3.45 16.40 -1.89
CA ALA A 75 4.36 17.15 -2.77
C ALA A 75 3.93 17.08 -4.24
N ILE A 76 3.52 15.90 -4.73
CA ILE A 76 3.02 15.73 -6.10
C ILE A 76 1.75 16.56 -6.29
N VAL A 77 0.81 16.53 -5.34
CA VAL A 77 -0.41 17.33 -5.42
C VAL A 77 -0.07 18.82 -5.42
N ALA A 78 0.79 19.29 -4.53
CA ALA A 78 1.19 20.69 -4.46
C ALA A 78 1.86 21.19 -5.76
N ALA A 79 2.65 20.34 -6.42
CA ALA A 79 3.30 20.69 -7.69
C ALA A 79 2.31 20.79 -8.86
N ASN A 80 1.23 20.00 -8.85
CA ASN A 80 0.28 19.92 -9.96
C ASN A 80 -1.01 20.73 -9.74
N TYR A 81 -1.35 21.02 -8.48
CA TYR A 81 -2.57 21.72 -8.13
C TYR A 81 -2.37 23.23 -8.23
N THR A 82 -3.02 23.86 -9.21
CA THR A 82 -3.23 25.31 -9.24
C THR A 82 -4.66 25.60 -8.79
N GLN A 83 -4.83 26.47 -7.79
CA GLN A 83 -6.16 26.90 -7.37
C GLN A 83 -6.82 27.60 -8.57
N ALA A 84 -7.85 26.99 -9.14
CA ALA A 84 -8.68 27.64 -10.14
C ALA A 84 -9.35 28.84 -9.46
N HIS A 85 -8.77 30.03 -9.63
CA HIS A 85 -9.39 31.27 -9.19
C HIS A 85 -10.73 31.36 -9.92
N GLY A 86 -11.80 31.55 -9.16
CA GLY A 86 -13.16 31.48 -9.64
C GLY A 86 -13.32 32.16 -10.99
N ARG A 87 -13.74 31.39 -12.00
CA ARG A 87 -14.40 31.99 -13.16
C ARG A 87 -15.71 32.58 -12.64
N MET A 88 -15.66 33.83 -12.17
CA MET A 88 -16.80 34.72 -12.27
C MET A 88 -17.00 34.94 -13.77
N ALA A 89 -17.80 34.07 -14.36
CA ALA A 89 -18.37 34.29 -15.68
C ALA A 89 -19.37 35.46 -15.56
N ALA A 90 -19.26 36.35 -16.55
CA ALA A 90 -19.94 37.63 -16.71
C ALA A 90 -21.47 37.53 -16.77
#